data_AF-A0ABD2F1P2-F1
#
_entry.id   AF-A0ABD2F1P2-F1
#
_cell.length_a   1.000
_cell.length_b   1.000
_cell.length_c   1.000
_cell.angle_alpha   90.00
_cell.angle_beta   90.00
_cell.angle_gamma   90.00
#
_symmetry.space_group_name_H-M   'P 1'
#
loop_
_entity.id
_entity.type
_entity.pdbx_description
1 polymer ?
#
loop_
_entity_poly.entity_id
_entity_poly.type
_entity_poly.pdbx_seq_one_letter_code
_entity_poly.pdbx_strand_id
1 'polypeptide(L)'
;MCCLSSENHVKLEPKANTKVICKRCKVMLGESVSSETTKFYMTEIIIQPSDRSFPTIPRSQFVQSVIAQCLVELSSARSTFRFTIQGQDGRVYILLWLLNSDSLVIESLRSSKCIKKFPLLEDAMKADSSSAWSAVKVLYQPCIKNRNEKLASSWESDISVHSLTLPSATCLELLLILSRNNATLPLSLRHMNSFQVAFLRM
;
A
#
# COMPACT_ATOMS: atom_id res chain seq x y z
N MET A 1 -53.01 -58.16 3.47
CA MET A 1 -52.10 -57.62 4.50
C MET A 1 -51.72 -56.21 4.07
N CYS A 2 -52.11 -55.22 4.86
CA CYS A 2 -52.07 -53.80 4.52
C CYS A 2 -50.64 -53.23 4.49
N CYS A 3 -50.47 -52.24 3.60
CA CYS A 3 -49.31 -51.37 3.47
C CYS A 3 -49.11 -50.46 4.70
N LEU A 4 -47.87 -50.02 4.94
CA LEU A 4 -47.48 -48.61 5.14
C LEU A 4 -45.96 -48.52 5.41
N SER A 5 -45.20 -48.20 4.37
CA SER A 5 -43.83 -47.67 4.45
C SER A 5 -43.93 -46.16 4.71
N SER A 6 -43.49 -45.71 5.89
CA SER A 6 -43.43 -44.28 6.24
C SER A 6 -42.04 -43.74 5.94
N GLU A 7 -41.83 -43.26 4.71
CA GLU A 7 -40.68 -42.42 4.35
C GLU A 7 -40.91 -41.00 4.88
N ASN A 8 -40.31 -40.67 6.02
CA ASN A 8 -40.25 -39.29 6.49
C ASN A 8 -39.14 -38.55 5.73
N HIS A 9 -39.47 -38.04 4.55
CA HIS A 9 -38.66 -37.04 3.85
C HIS A 9 -38.75 -35.71 4.61
N VAL A 10 -37.88 -35.51 5.60
CA VAL A 10 -37.67 -34.20 6.22
C VAL A 10 -37.03 -33.29 5.18
N LYS A 11 -37.85 -32.45 4.53
CA LYS A 11 -37.39 -31.31 3.73
C LYS A 11 -36.63 -30.36 4.66
N LEU A 12 -35.29 -30.45 4.68
CA LEU A 12 -34.47 -29.40 5.28
C LEU A 12 -34.55 -28.16 4.39
N GLU A 13 -35.27 -27.15 4.84
CA GLU A 13 -35.17 -25.79 4.31
C GLU A 13 -33.69 -25.37 4.35
N PRO A 14 -33.10 -24.87 3.24
CA PRO A 14 -31.72 -24.42 3.24
C PRO A 14 -31.59 -23.24 4.21
N LYS A 15 -30.84 -23.45 5.29
CA LYS A 15 -30.57 -22.45 6.32
C LYS A 15 -29.98 -21.20 5.66
N ALA A 16 -30.67 -20.07 5.75
CA ALA A 16 -30.20 -18.83 5.15
C ALA A 16 -28.82 -18.44 5.75
N ASN A 17 -27.81 -18.30 4.88
CA ASN A 17 -26.47 -17.90 5.30
C ASN A 17 -26.51 -16.52 5.96
N THR A 18 -25.83 -16.37 7.10
CA THR A 18 -25.82 -15.10 7.85
C THR A 18 -24.63 -14.25 7.41
N LYS A 19 -24.85 -12.97 7.07
CA LYS A 19 -23.79 -12.06 6.64
C LYS A 19 -22.81 -11.77 7.77
N VAL A 20 -21.51 -11.87 7.50
CA VAL A 20 -20.44 -11.46 8.40
C VAL A 20 -20.05 -10.02 8.07
N ILE A 21 -20.17 -9.13 9.05
CA ILE A 21 -19.98 -7.69 8.88
C ILE A 21 -18.93 -7.20 9.86
N CYS A 22 -18.00 -6.35 9.39
CA CYS A 22 -17.04 -5.70 10.27
C CYS A 22 -17.76 -4.80 11.28
N LYS A 23 -17.55 -5.04 12.58
CA LYS A 23 -18.19 -4.26 13.64
C LYS A 23 -17.87 -2.76 13.57
N ARG A 24 -16.65 -2.41 13.11
CA ARG A 24 -16.14 -1.03 13.05
C ARG A 24 -16.60 -0.27 11.81
N CYS A 25 -16.25 -0.74 10.61
CA CYS A 25 -16.53 -0.01 9.36
C CYS A 25 -17.80 -0.45 8.65
N LYS A 26 -18.51 -1.46 9.17
CA LYS A 26 -19.77 -1.99 8.61
C LYS A 26 -19.67 -2.60 7.21
N VAL A 27 -18.46 -2.83 6.70
CA VAL A 27 -18.22 -3.53 5.44
C VAL A 27 -18.56 -5.03 5.58
N MET A 28 -19.18 -5.61 4.56
CA MET A 28 -19.43 -7.05 4.46
C MET A 28 -18.10 -7.78 4.22
N LEU A 29 -17.78 -8.73 5.08
CA LEU A 29 -16.53 -9.51 5.03
C LEU A 29 -16.75 -10.92 4.47
N GLY A 30 -17.99 -11.43 4.53
CA GLY A 30 -18.30 -12.81 4.14
C GLY A 30 -19.68 -13.27 4.58
N GLU A 31 -19.85 -14.59 4.65
CA GLU A 31 -21.07 -15.27 5.08
C GLU A 31 -20.75 -16.47 6.00
N SER A 32 -21.57 -16.68 7.03
CA SER A 32 -21.60 -17.90 7.83
C SER A 32 -22.51 -18.89 7.12
N VAL A 33 -21.91 -19.99 6.66
CA VAL A 33 -22.58 -21.09 5.94
C VAL A 33 -23.11 -22.13 6.94
N SER A 34 -22.41 -22.30 8.06
CA SER A 34 -22.83 -23.14 9.19
C SER A 34 -22.31 -22.54 10.51
N SER A 35 -22.66 -23.15 11.66
CA SER A 35 -22.12 -22.74 12.97
C SER A 35 -20.60 -22.86 13.08
N GLU A 36 -20.00 -23.72 12.25
CA GLU A 36 -18.56 -24.00 12.27
C GLU A 36 -17.83 -23.48 11.03
N THR A 37 -18.57 -23.08 10.00
CA THR A 37 -17.99 -22.69 8.70
C THR A 37 -18.36 -21.27 8.33
N THR A 38 -17.33 -20.43 8.23
CA THR A 38 -17.43 -19.05 7.74
C THR A 38 -16.62 -18.90 6.47
N LYS A 39 -17.26 -18.39 5.41
CA LYS A 39 -16.62 -18.06 4.15
C LYS A 39 -16.38 -16.56 4.08
N PHE A 40 -15.12 -16.17 3.95
CA PHE A 40 -14.75 -14.78 3.76
C PHE A 40 -14.59 -14.47 2.27
N TYR A 41 -15.04 -13.29 1.85
CA TYR A 41 -14.93 -12.80 0.47
C TYR A 41 -13.73 -11.88 0.26
N MET A 42 -12.80 -11.84 1.22
CA MET A 42 -11.55 -11.11 1.13
C MET A 42 -10.43 -12.03 0.65
N THR A 43 -9.56 -11.51 -0.19
CA THR A 43 -8.37 -12.21 -0.71
C THR A 43 -7.32 -12.47 0.38
N GLU A 44 -7.35 -11.73 1.49
CA GLU A 44 -6.46 -11.93 2.64
C GLU A 44 -7.19 -11.67 3.97
N ILE A 45 -6.89 -12.49 4.98
CA ILE A 45 -7.35 -12.33 6.37
C ILE A 45 -6.10 -12.26 7.25
N ILE A 46 -5.94 -11.17 8.00
CA ILE A 46 -4.90 -11.06 9.03
C ILE A 46 -5.53 -11.44 10.37
N ILE A 47 -5.28 -12.67 10.82
CA ILE A 47 -5.69 -13.15 12.15
C ILE A 47 -4.64 -12.69 13.15
N GLN A 48 -5.03 -11.87 14.11
CA GLN A 48 -4.16 -11.45 15.21
C GLN A 48 -4.33 -12.42 16.39
N PRO A 49 -3.29 -13.17 16.81
CA PRO A 49 -3.35 -14.02 17.99
C PRO A 49 -3.19 -13.18 19.27
N SER A 50 -3.82 -13.62 20.36
CA SER A 50 -3.95 -12.84 21.60
C SER A 50 -2.68 -12.68 22.45
N ASP A 51 -1.58 -13.41 22.17
CA ASP A 51 -0.45 -13.48 23.13
C ASP A 51 0.98 -13.55 22.54
N ARG A 52 1.18 -13.28 21.24
CA ARG A 52 2.54 -13.15 20.68
C ARG A 52 2.74 -11.75 20.11
N SER A 53 3.60 -10.95 20.75
CA SER A 53 3.99 -9.63 20.26
C SER A 53 4.88 -9.78 19.01
N PHE A 54 4.25 -9.88 17.85
CA PHE A 54 4.97 -9.64 16.60
C PHE A 54 5.14 -8.13 16.41
N PRO A 55 6.30 -7.66 15.93
CA PRO A 55 6.46 -6.26 15.58
C PRO A 55 5.45 -5.91 14.50
N THR A 56 4.45 -5.09 14.84
CA THR A 56 3.49 -4.57 13.88
C THR A 56 4.19 -3.52 13.02
N ILE A 57 4.45 -3.84 11.76
CA ILE A 57 5.01 -2.89 10.80
C ILE A 57 3.94 -1.83 10.51
N PRO A 58 4.19 -0.53 10.76
CA PRO A 58 3.27 0.53 10.38
C PRO A 58 2.95 0.46 8.88
N ARG A 59 1.69 0.70 8.53
CA ARG A 59 1.22 0.58 7.14
C ARG A 59 2.07 1.39 6.16
N SER A 60 2.49 2.60 6.55
CA SER A 60 3.33 3.43 5.69
C SER A 60 4.73 2.87 5.47
N GLN A 61 5.31 2.23 6.49
CA GLN A 61 6.59 1.54 6.34
C GLN A 61 6.41 0.35 5.38
N PHE A 62 5.34 -0.44 5.56
CA PHE A 62 5.02 -1.53 4.64
C PHE A 62 4.84 -1.05 3.19
N VAL A 63 4.03 -0.02 2.96
CA VAL A 63 3.80 0.54 1.60
C VAL A 63 5.10 1.04 0.99
N GLN A 64 5.93 1.74 1.77
CA GLN A 64 7.21 2.26 1.32
C GLN A 64 8.17 1.12 0.92
N SER A 65 8.35 0.11 1.79
CA SER A 65 9.20 -1.06 1.57
C SER A 65 8.78 -1.89 0.36
N VAL A 66 7.50 -2.23 0.27
CA VAL A 66 6.98 -3.06 -0.83
C VAL A 66 7.13 -2.36 -2.18
N ILE A 67 6.85 -1.06 -2.23
CA ILE A 67 6.97 -0.29 -3.47
C ILE A 67 8.44 -0.09 -3.84
N ALA A 68 9.32 0.20 -2.87
CA ALA A 68 10.76 0.28 -3.10
C ALA A 68 11.30 -1.01 -3.71
N GLN A 69 10.97 -2.16 -3.12
CA GLN A 69 11.40 -3.47 -3.60
C GLN A 69 10.86 -3.75 -5.01
N CYS A 70 9.57 -3.48 -5.24
CA CYS A 70 8.94 -3.66 -6.55
C CYS A 70 9.61 -2.82 -7.64
N LEU A 71 9.96 -1.55 -7.35
CA LEU A 71 10.68 -0.69 -8.28
C LEU A 71 12.06 -1.26 -8.65
N VAL A 72 12.80 -1.78 -7.66
CA VAL A 72 14.12 -2.38 -7.89
C VAL A 72 14.01 -3.65 -8.74
N GLU A 73 13.08 -4.54 -8.41
CA GLU A 73 12.86 -5.78 -9.16
C GLU A 73 12.45 -5.51 -10.60
N LEU A 74 11.47 -4.61 -10.81
CA LEU A 74 11.02 -4.24 -12.15
C LEU A 74 12.10 -3.56 -12.96
N SER A 75 12.89 -2.68 -12.34
CA SER A 75 13.99 -2.01 -13.03
C SER A 75 15.07 -2.99 -13.48
N SER A 76 15.39 -3.96 -12.64
CA SER A 76 16.37 -5.01 -12.95
C SER A 76 15.85 -5.95 -14.04
N ALA A 77 14.58 -6.34 -13.96
CA ALA A 77 13.98 -7.29 -14.91
C ALA A 77 13.69 -6.66 -16.29
N ARG A 78 13.37 -5.37 -16.35
CA ARG A 78 12.91 -4.69 -17.58
C ARG A 78 13.88 -3.64 -18.11
N SER A 79 15.00 -3.40 -17.44
CA SER A 79 15.95 -2.32 -17.77
C SER A 79 15.25 -0.95 -17.90
N THR A 80 14.27 -0.70 -17.04
CA THR A 80 13.49 0.55 -16.99
C THR A 80 13.65 1.24 -15.65
N PHE A 81 13.72 2.56 -15.67
CA PHE A 81 13.85 3.36 -14.46
C PHE A 81 12.70 4.35 -14.31
N ARG A 82 11.76 4.40 -15.25
CA ARG A 82 10.63 5.34 -15.25
C ARG A 82 9.33 4.58 -15.08
N PHE A 83 8.52 5.07 -14.16
CA PHE A 83 7.30 4.42 -13.74
C PHE A 83 6.14 5.40 -13.67
N THR A 84 4.97 4.98 -14.12
CA THR A 84 3.70 5.66 -13.80
C THR A 84 3.00 4.88 -12.69
N ILE A 85 2.66 5.55 -11.59
CA ILE A 85 1.82 4.96 -10.55
C ILE A 85 0.38 5.26 -10.91
N GLN A 86 -0.36 4.21 -11.27
CA GLN A 86 -1.71 4.32 -11.80
C GLN A 86 -2.72 3.68 -10.84
N GLY A 87 -3.90 4.28 -10.73
CA GLY A 87 -5.01 3.65 -10.06
C GLY A 87 -5.62 2.54 -10.92
N GLN A 88 -6.43 1.67 -10.31
CA GLN A 88 -7.27 0.71 -11.03
C GLN A 88 -8.29 1.38 -11.97
N ASP A 89 -8.55 2.67 -11.75
CA ASP A 89 -9.35 3.53 -12.62
C ASP A 89 -8.59 4.05 -13.85
N GLY A 90 -7.34 3.60 -14.06
CA GLY A 90 -6.48 4.02 -15.16
C GLY A 90 -5.88 5.42 -15.00
N ARG A 91 -6.22 6.14 -13.92
CA ARG A 91 -5.69 7.51 -13.71
C ARG A 91 -4.26 7.46 -13.21
N VAL A 92 -3.39 8.29 -13.78
CA VAL A 92 -2.02 8.47 -13.31
C VAL A 92 -2.01 9.37 -12.07
N TYR A 93 -1.46 8.88 -10.97
CA TYR A 93 -1.34 9.62 -9.71
C TYR A 93 0.05 10.24 -9.55
N ILE A 94 1.10 9.51 -9.95
CA ILE A 94 2.49 9.89 -9.72
C ILE A 94 3.33 9.45 -10.92
N LEU A 95 4.18 10.33 -11.42
CA LEU A 95 5.31 9.96 -12.28
C LEU A 95 6.52 9.75 -11.38
N LEU A 96 7.20 8.63 -11.52
CA LEU A 96 8.31 8.25 -10.68
C LEU A 96 9.51 7.83 -11.52
N TRP A 97 10.69 8.33 -11.18
CA TRP A 97 11.95 7.93 -11.79
C TRP A 97 12.90 7.43 -10.70
N LEU A 98 13.25 6.15 -10.80
CA LEU A 98 14.29 5.51 -10.00
C LEU A 98 15.66 6.05 -10.38
N LEU A 99 16.34 6.72 -9.45
CA LEU A 99 17.72 7.19 -9.66
C LEU A 99 18.73 6.16 -9.19
N ASN A 100 18.65 5.77 -7.91
CA ASN A 100 19.58 4.84 -7.28
C ASN A 100 18.81 3.84 -6.41
N SER A 101 19.19 2.58 -6.47
CA SER A 101 18.63 1.49 -5.65
C SER A 101 19.51 1.12 -4.45
N ASP A 102 20.71 1.67 -4.34
CA ASP A 102 21.76 1.31 -3.39
C ASP A 102 22.03 2.43 -2.35
N SER A 103 21.05 3.30 -2.11
CA SER A 103 21.24 4.42 -1.19
C SER A 103 21.07 3.98 0.27
N LEU A 104 21.92 4.51 1.16
CA LEU A 104 21.75 4.38 2.60
C LEU A 104 21.30 5.72 3.20
N VAL A 105 20.22 5.70 3.98
CA VAL A 105 19.68 6.89 4.65
C VAL A 105 19.87 6.75 6.16
N ILE A 106 20.51 7.76 6.74
CA ILE A 106 20.75 7.84 8.18
C ILE A 106 19.77 8.84 8.78
N GLU A 107 18.94 8.40 9.72
CA GLU A 107 18.06 9.29 10.46
C GLU A 107 18.80 9.89 11.65
N SER A 108 19.08 11.20 11.60
CA SER A 108 19.64 11.88 12.77
C SER A 108 18.58 11.97 13.86
N LEU A 109 18.94 11.63 15.10
CA LEU A 109 18.09 11.74 16.29
C LEU A 109 17.69 13.20 16.55
N ARG A 110 16.72 13.74 15.81
CA ARG A 110 16.12 15.05 16.12
C ARG A 110 15.06 14.84 17.18
N SER A 111 15.23 15.52 18.32
CA SER A 111 14.31 15.47 19.47
C SER A 111 12.86 15.53 19.00
N SER A 112 12.07 14.56 19.42
CA SER A 112 10.65 14.36 19.07
C SER A 112 9.76 15.50 19.58
N LYS A 113 9.84 16.65 18.93
CA LYS A 113 8.84 17.73 19.01
C LYS A 113 8.34 18.04 17.60
N CYS A 114 7.70 17.06 16.94
CA CYS A 114 7.07 17.31 15.63
C CYS A 114 5.61 16.84 15.64
N ILE A 115 4.74 17.84 15.83
CA ILE A 115 3.34 17.98 15.39
C ILE A 115 2.62 16.67 14.95
N LYS A 116 1.77 16.16 15.84
CA LYS A 116 0.82 15.07 15.61
C LYS A 116 -0.34 15.52 14.72
N LYS A 117 -0.19 15.56 13.39
CA LYS A 117 -1.29 15.95 12.47
C LYS A 117 -1.90 14.84 11.62
N PHE A 118 -1.34 13.63 11.59
CA PHE A 118 -1.91 12.51 10.81
C PHE A 118 -1.78 11.15 11.52
N PRO A 119 -2.87 10.63 12.11
CA PRO A 119 -2.87 9.32 12.80
C PRO A 119 -2.62 8.13 11.87
N LEU A 120 -2.83 8.29 10.56
CA LEU A 120 -2.70 7.21 9.57
C LEU A 120 -1.24 6.80 9.29
N LEU A 121 -0.27 7.63 9.68
CA LEU A 121 1.14 7.50 9.31
C LEU A 121 2.06 7.53 10.54
N GLU A 122 1.53 7.02 11.65
CA GLU A 122 2.21 7.00 12.94
C GLU A 122 3.16 5.79 12.98
N ASP A 123 4.45 6.09 12.98
CA ASP A 123 5.53 5.10 13.16
C ASP A 123 5.82 5.04 14.67
N ALA A 124 5.16 4.11 15.36
CA ALA A 124 5.29 3.92 16.81
C ALA A 124 6.43 2.95 17.18
N MET A 125 7.44 2.81 16.32
CA MET A 125 8.65 2.07 16.65
C MET A 125 9.60 2.98 17.44
N LYS A 126 9.98 2.57 18.66
CA LYS A 126 11.06 3.23 19.42
C LYS A 126 12.31 3.24 18.53
N ALA A 127 12.83 4.44 18.28
CA ALA A 127 14.06 4.61 17.52
C ALA A 127 15.24 4.00 18.30
N ASP A 128 15.72 2.84 17.85
CA ASP A 128 17.06 2.40 18.19
C ASP A 128 18.05 3.39 17.54
N SER A 129 18.87 4.00 18.38
CA SER A 129 19.86 5.00 18.00
C SER A 129 20.84 4.45 16.96
N SER A 130 20.98 5.16 15.83
CA SER A 130 21.98 4.97 14.75
C SER A 130 21.75 3.86 13.71
N SER A 131 20.51 3.51 13.40
CA SER A 131 20.25 2.64 12.25
C SER A 131 20.33 3.41 10.93
N ALA A 132 21.32 3.08 10.10
CA ALA A 132 21.30 3.38 8.67
C ALA A 132 20.33 2.40 7.99
N TRP A 133 19.49 2.90 7.09
CA TRP A 133 18.49 2.09 6.40
C TRP A 133 18.78 2.07 4.91
N SER A 134 18.58 0.92 4.27
CA SER A 134 18.56 0.84 2.80
C SER A 134 17.37 1.62 2.26
N ALA A 135 17.59 2.35 1.18
CA ALA A 135 16.58 3.14 0.54
C ALA A 135 16.82 3.27 -0.96
N VAL A 136 15.71 3.46 -1.67
CA VAL A 136 15.67 3.81 -3.07
C VAL A 136 15.55 5.31 -3.19
N LYS A 137 16.45 5.95 -3.93
CA LYS A 137 16.34 7.36 -4.30
C LYS A 137 15.48 7.50 -5.55
N VAL A 138 14.40 8.26 -5.44
CA VAL A 138 13.45 8.50 -6.53
C VAL A 138 13.26 9.98 -6.78
N LEU A 139 13.02 10.32 -8.05
CA LEU A 139 12.40 11.57 -8.46
C LEU A 139 10.92 11.33 -8.67
N TYR A 140 10.06 12.27 -8.26
CA TYR A 140 8.63 12.13 -8.45
C TYR A 140 7.94 13.45 -8.82
N GLN A 141 6.81 13.32 -9.51
CA GLN A 141 5.89 14.40 -9.83
C GLN A 141 4.44 13.96 -9.57
N PRO A 142 3.66 14.68 -8.74
CA PRO A 142 2.24 14.41 -8.56
C PRO A 142 1.43 14.77 -9.82
N CYS A 143 0.51 13.87 -10.21
CA CYS A 143 -0.43 14.09 -11.31
C CYS A 143 -1.88 14.33 -10.86
N ILE A 144 -2.12 14.42 -9.55
CA ILE A 144 -3.44 14.73 -8.99
C ILE A 144 -3.97 16.09 -9.44
N LYS A 145 -5.29 16.17 -9.70
CA LYS A 145 -6.00 17.39 -10.15
C LYS A 145 -5.42 17.98 -11.45
N ASN A 146 -5.11 17.14 -12.43
CA ASN A 146 -4.56 17.50 -13.75
C ASN A 146 -3.23 18.26 -13.68
N ARG A 147 -2.51 18.16 -12.56
CA ARG A 147 -1.12 18.65 -12.49
C ARG A 147 -0.25 17.79 -13.39
N ASN A 148 0.73 18.41 -14.04
CA ASN A 148 1.69 17.72 -14.90
C ASN A 148 1.05 16.87 -16.02
N GLU A 149 -0.18 17.20 -16.45
CA GLU A 149 -0.92 16.42 -17.45
C GLU A 149 -0.14 16.24 -18.76
N LYS A 150 0.47 17.33 -19.27
CA LYS A 150 1.33 17.25 -20.47
C LYS A 150 2.49 16.27 -20.32
N LEU A 151 3.13 16.25 -19.15
CA LEU A 151 4.24 15.34 -18.87
C LEU A 151 3.73 13.90 -18.74
N ALA A 152 2.60 13.69 -18.06
CA ALA A 152 1.96 12.37 -17.95
C ALA A 152 1.59 11.82 -19.33
N SER A 153 0.96 12.62 -20.19
CA SER A 153 0.63 12.22 -21.56
C SER A 153 1.88 11.88 -22.39
N SER A 154 2.98 12.61 -22.21
CA SER A 154 4.23 12.26 -22.91
C SER A 154 4.80 10.92 -22.45
N TRP A 155 4.64 10.56 -21.16
CA TRP A 155 5.09 9.29 -20.60
C TRP A 155 4.20 8.11 -20.98
N GLU A 156 2.91 8.33 -21.24
CA GLU A 156 1.99 7.28 -21.71
C GLU A 156 2.40 6.71 -23.08
N SER A 157 2.98 7.54 -23.94
CA SER A 157 3.49 7.11 -25.26
C SER A 157 4.92 6.56 -25.23
N ASP A 158 5.63 6.66 -24.11
CA ASP A 158 7.03 6.26 -24.00
C ASP A 158 7.14 4.78 -23.59
N ILE A 159 7.61 3.93 -24.51
CA ILE A 159 7.79 2.48 -24.29
C ILE A 159 8.78 2.16 -23.16
N SER A 160 9.65 3.11 -22.80
CA SER A 160 10.61 2.95 -21.71
C SER A 160 9.98 3.16 -20.34
N VAL A 161 8.73 3.63 -20.27
CA VAL A 161 7.99 3.89 -19.03
C VAL A 161 7.09 2.71 -18.69
N HIS A 162 7.14 2.26 -17.44
CA HIS A 162 6.35 1.13 -16.97
C HIS A 162 5.24 1.52 -15.99
N SER A 163 4.01 1.05 -16.22
CA SER A 163 2.89 1.32 -15.30
C SER A 163 2.86 0.34 -14.12
N LEU A 164 2.81 0.88 -12.91
CA LEU A 164 2.52 0.15 -11.68
C LEU A 164 1.09 0.47 -11.21
N THR A 165 0.18 -0.49 -11.38
CA THR A 165 -1.23 -0.34 -11.02
C THR A 165 -1.45 -0.70 -9.55
N LEU A 166 -1.96 0.24 -8.76
CA LEU A 166 -2.26 0.08 -7.33
C LEU A 166 -3.71 0.50 -7.03
N PRO A 167 -4.28 0.11 -5.87
CA PRO A 167 -5.51 0.71 -5.39
C PRO A 167 -5.36 2.22 -5.24
N SER A 168 -6.36 3.01 -5.65
CA SER A 168 -6.29 4.48 -5.62
C SER A 168 -5.95 5.05 -4.23
N ALA A 169 -6.40 4.40 -3.16
CA ALA A 169 -6.04 4.76 -1.79
C ALA A 169 -4.54 4.60 -1.52
N THR A 170 -3.93 3.52 -2.00
CA THR A 170 -2.48 3.28 -1.90
C THR A 170 -1.68 4.27 -2.75
N CYS A 171 -2.17 4.66 -3.94
CA CYS A 171 -1.53 5.71 -4.75
C CYS A 171 -1.43 7.04 -3.99
N LEU A 172 -2.53 7.44 -3.34
CA LEU A 172 -2.57 8.68 -2.53
C LEU A 172 -1.69 8.56 -1.28
N GLU A 173 -1.70 7.40 -0.63
CA GLU A 173 -0.83 7.11 0.52
C GLU A 173 0.65 7.20 0.16
N LEU A 174 1.06 6.61 -0.97
CA LEU A 174 2.42 6.72 -1.49
C LEU A 174 2.80 8.17 -1.75
N LEU A 175 1.89 8.96 -2.34
CA LEU A 175 2.16 10.38 -2.59
C LEU A 175 2.39 11.16 -1.28
N LEU A 176 1.64 10.85 -0.23
CA LEU A 176 1.83 11.45 1.10
C LEU A 176 3.17 11.03 1.72
N ILE A 177 3.56 9.76 1.59
CA ILE A 177 4.86 9.25 2.04
C ILE A 177 6.00 10.00 1.33
N LEU A 178 5.95 10.08 0.00
CA LEU A 178 6.93 10.81 -0.82
C LEU A 178 7.03 12.29 -0.43
N SER A 179 5.88 12.95 -0.23
CA SER A 179 5.82 14.35 0.18
C SER A 179 6.42 14.58 1.57
N ARG A 180 6.13 13.69 2.53
CA ARG A 180 6.69 13.76 3.88
C ARG A 180 8.20 13.54 3.85
N ASN A 181 8.67 12.56 3.08
CA ASN A 181 10.09 12.29 2.94
C ASN A 181 10.82 13.47 2.26
N ASN A 182 10.28 14.05 1.20
CA ASN A 182 10.83 15.25 0.58
C ASN A 182 10.95 16.41 1.60
N ALA A 183 9.94 16.58 2.46
CA ALA A 183 9.94 17.63 3.48
C ALA A 183 11.04 17.46 4.56
N THR A 184 11.58 16.25 4.76
CA THR A 184 12.72 16.06 5.68
C THR A 184 14.06 16.45 5.06
N LEU A 185 14.13 16.58 3.73
CA LEU A 185 15.33 17.00 3.02
C LEU A 185 15.59 18.52 3.16
N PRO A 186 16.87 18.95 3.17
CA PRO A 186 17.23 20.36 2.99
C PRO A 186 16.60 20.93 1.72
N LEU A 187 16.20 22.21 1.75
CA LEU A 187 15.50 22.86 0.63
C LEU A 187 16.24 22.72 -0.71
N SER A 188 17.57 22.81 -0.69
CA SER A 188 18.43 22.64 -1.87
C SER A 188 18.40 21.24 -2.48
N LEU A 189 18.01 20.23 -1.70
CA LEU A 189 17.95 18.82 -2.13
C LEU A 189 16.52 18.35 -2.42
N ARG A 190 15.51 19.20 -2.24
CA ARG A 190 14.11 18.81 -2.47
C ARG A 190 13.76 18.67 -3.94
N HIS A 191 14.53 19.30 -4.83
CA HIS A 191 14.23 19.32 -6.25
C HIS A 191 15.46 18.99 -7.10
N MET A 192 15.24 18.34 -8.24
CA MET A 192 16.23 18.07 -9.26
C MET A 192 15.55 18.08 -10.63
N ASN A 193 15.99 18.94 -11.55
CA ASN A 193 15.44 19.06 -12.90
C ASN A 193 13.91 19.19 -12.94
N SER A 194 13.35 20.05 -12.08
CA SER A 194 11.91 20.24 -11.88
C SER A 194 11.17 19.08 -11.21
N PHE A 195 11.79 17.93 -10.93
CA PHE A 195 11.18 16.86 -10.15
C PHE A 195 11.45 17.03 -8.65
N GLN A 196 10.58 16.46 -7.81
CA GLN A 196 10.81 16.37 -6.37
C GLN A 196 11.63 15.13 -6.03
N VAL A 197 12.53 15.23 -5.04
CA VAL A 197 13.39 14.12 -4.60
C VAL A 197 12.80 13.45 -3.37
N ALA A 198 12.80 12.12 -3.32
CA ALA A 198 12.45 11.37 -2.12
C ALA A 198 13.26 10.07 -2.00
N PHE A 199 13.22 9.48 -0.81
CA PHE A 199 13.84 8.22 -0.45
C PHE A 199 12.78 7.26 0.07
N LEU A 200 12.61 6.12 -0.59
CA LEU A 200 11.74 5.04 -0.14
C LEU A 200 12.59 4.00 0.61
N ARG A 201 12.38 3.83 1.92
CA ARG A 201 13.00 2.78 2.73
C ARG A 201 12.64 1.41 2.15
N MET A 202 13.61 0.52 2.11
CA MET A 202 13.42 -0.90 1.85
C MET A 202 13.15 -1.63 3.16
#